data_AF-A0A3S9LEQ9-F1
#
_entry.id   AF-A0A3S9LEQ9-F1
#
_cell.length_a   1.000
_cell.length_b   1.000
_cell.length_c   1.000
_cell.angle_alpha   90.00
_cell.angle_beta   90.00
_cell.angle_gamma   90.00
#
_symmetry.space_group_name_H-M   'P 1'
#
loop_
_entity.id
_entity.type
_entity.pdbx_description
1 polymer ?
#
loop_
_entity_poly.entity_id
_entity_poly.type
_entity_poly.pdbx_seq_one_letter_code
_entity_poly.pdbx_strand_id
1 'polypeptide(L)'
;MVSLTLLSTALMGLLVVGTFVAVAQIGAKRTAPGAGSISRYDAITGTLSEVAQKPITWAISFILITVGIGAVALLAVGSFGVPEGLSGSLLTLVYAAVALLIAGFVFFGAYFGARGRGLGNAHGVAAGSFAAGLLFLVLIVAQLLVGVIG
;
A
#
# COMPACT_ATOMS: atom_id res chain seq x y z
N MET A 1 4.03 -25.20 29.85
CA MET A 1 4.16 -23.80 29.42
C MET A 1 5.28 -23.64 28.40
N VAL A 2 6.53 -24.00 28.72
CA VAL A 2 7.69 -23.91 27.81
C VAL A 2 7.59 -24.84 26.58
N SER A 3 7.02 -26.03 26.72
CA SER A 3 6.83 -26.96 25.59
C SER A 3 5.83 -26.44 24.54
N LEU A 4 4.79 -25.73 24.97
CA LEU A 4 3.77 -25.16 24.08
C LEU A 4 4.30 -23.94 23.31
N THR A 5 5.13 -23.12 23.97
CA THR A 5 5.77 -21.97 23.31
C THR A 5 6.84 -22.41 22.32
N LEU A 6 7.65 -23.43 22.66
CA LEU A 6 8.61 -24.01 21.71
C LEU A 6 7.92 -24.66 20.51
N LEU A 7 6.81 -25.39 20.74
CA LEU A 7 6.01 -25.97 19.67
C LEU A 7 5.39 -24.89 18.78
N SER A 8 4.84 -23.83 19.37
CA SER A 8 4.29 -22.69 18.62
C SER A 8 5.37 -21.98 17.80
N THR A 9 6.55 -21.75 18.36
CA THR A 9 7.67 -21.09 17.66
C THR A 9 8.17 -21.97 16.51
N ALA A 10 8.28 -23.28 16.73
CA ALA A 10 8.67 -24.22 15.68
C ALA A 10 7.63 -24.28 14.55
N LEU A 11 6.33 -24.35 14.89
CA LEU A 11 5.24 -24.34 13.92
C LEU A 11 5.20 -23.03 13.12
N MET A 12 5.39 -21.90 13.78
CA MET A 12 5.40 -20.59 13.12
C MET A 12 6.63 -20.44 12.22
N GLY A 13 7.80 -20.91 12.65
CA GLY A 13 9.01 -20.97 11.83
C GLY A 13 8.82 -21.86 10.60
N LEU A 14 8.19 -23.03 10.78
CA LEU A 14 7.91 -23.96 9.68
C LEU A 14 6.88 -23.36 8.70
N LEU A 15 5.88 -22.63 9.21
CA LEU A 15 4.94 -21.88 8.38
C LEU A 15 5.66 -20.85 7.51
N VAL A 16 6.56 -20.05 8.09
CA VAL A 16 7.35 -19.02 7.38
C VAL A 16 8.24 -19.65 6.31
N VAL A 17 8.95 -20.74 6.63
CA VAL A 17 9.76 -21.47 5.65
C VAL A 17 8.88 -22.05 4.55
N GLY A 18 7.71 -22.60 4.91
CA GLY A 18 6.73 -23.13 3.97
C GLY A 18 6.20 -22.07 3.00
N THR A 19 5.81 -20.89 3.49
CA THR A 19 5.38 -19.77 2.63
C THR A 19 6.53 -19.27 1.75
N PHE A 20 7.74 -19.18 2.28
CA PHE A 20 8.90 -18.78 1.50
C PHE A 20 9.17 -19.76 0.34
N VAL A 21 9.15 -21.07 0.61
CA VAL A 21 9.32 -22.11 -0.41
C VAL A 21 8.18 -22.08 -1.43
N ALA A 22 6.94 -21.91 -0.98
CA ALA A 22 5.78 -21.81 -1.89
C ALA A 22 5.90 -20.61 -2.83
N VAL A 23 6.28 -19.44 -2.31
CA VAL A 23 6.52 -18.22 -3.10
C VAL A 23 7.70 -18.40 -4.05
N ALA A 24 8.78 -19.05 -3.60
CA ALA A 24 9.94 -19.34 -4.44
C ALA A 24 9.59 -20.30 -5.60
N GLN A 25 8.77 -21.33 -5.34
CA GLN A 25 8.30 -22.24 -6.38
C GLN A 25 7.35 -21.56 -7.39
N ILE A 26 6.49 -20.66 -6.93
CA ILE A 26 5.63 -19.84 -7.80
C ILE A 26 6.47 -18.86 -8.63
N GLY A 27 7.53 -18.30 -8.05
CA GLY A 27 8.50 -17.47 -8.74
C GLY A 27 9.31 -18.22 -9.80
N ALA A 28 9.72 -19.45 -9.52
CA ALA A 28 10.50 -20.30 -10.42
C ALA A 28 9.68 -20.85 -11.61
N LYS A 29 8.35 -20.93 -11.47
CA LYS A 29 7.43 -21.36 -12.55
C LYS A 29 7.04 -20.25 -13.53
N ARG A 30 7.58 -19.03 -13.39
CA ARG A 30 7.37 -17.97 -14.37
C ARG A 30 8.20 -18.24 -15.62
N THR A 31 7.62 -18.99 -16.56
CA THR A 31 8.03 -18.95 -17.97
C THR A 31 7.86 -17.52 -18.50
N ALA A 32 8.86 -17.01 -19.23
CA ALA A 32 8.83 -15.68 -19.82
C ALA A 32 7.56 -15.52 -20.69
N PRO A 33 6.72 -14.49 -20.46
CA PRO A 33 5.50 -14.31 -21.24
C PRO A 33 5.85 -13.93 -22.68
N GLY A 34 5.49 -14.78 -23.64
CA GLY A 34 5.73 -14.53 -25.05
C GLY A 34 5.34 -15.70 -25.95
N ALA A 35 4.05 -16.06 -26.00
CA ALA A 35 3.53 -16.92 -27.06
C ALA A 35 2.01 -16.72 -27.26
N GLY A 36 1.64 -15.74 -28.09
CA GLY A 36 0.66 -15.99 -29.15
C GLY A 36 -0.84 -15.90 -28.87
N SER A 37 -1.32 -15.15 -27.86
CA SER A 37 -2.73 -14.73 -27.85
C SER A 37 -2.86 -13.31 -27.32
N ILE A 38 -3.70 -12.49 -27.94
CA ILE A 38 -4.10 -11.19 -27.38
C ILE A 38 -4.81 -11.50 -26.07
N SER A 39 -4.07 -11.42 -24.97
CA SER A 39 -4.59 -11.74 -23.66
C SER A 39 -5.61 -10.66 -23.29
N ARG A 40 -6.75 -11.07 -22.70
CA ARG A 40 -7.70 -10.12 -22.09
C ARG A 40 -6.98 -9.16 -21.12
N TYR A 41 -5.90 -9.62 -20.50
CA TYR A 41 -5.01 -8.82 -19.67
C TYR A 41 -4.31 -7.70 -20.45
N ASP A 42 -3.82 -7.95 -21.66
CA ASP A 42 -3.16 -6.93 -22.50
C ASP A 42 -4.17 -5.88 -22.99
N ALA A 43 -5.41 -6.29 -23.30
CA ALA A 43 -6.48 -5.36 -23.65
C ALA A 43 -6.88 -4.45 -22.48
N ILE A 44 -7.00 -5.02 -21.28
CA ILE A 44 -7.33 -4.26 -20.05
C ILE A 44 -6.17 -3.34 -19.66
N THR A 45 -4.93 -3.82 -19.69
CA THR A 45 -3.76 -2.99 -19.36
C THR A 45 -3.51 -1.91 -20.42
N GLY A 46 -3.79 -2.18 -21.70
CA GLY A 46 -3.72 -1.19 -22.77
C GLY A 46 -4.71 -0.04 -22.56
N THR A 47 -5.98 -0.35 -22.28
CA THR A 47 -7.00 0.66 -22.00
C THR A 47 -6.72 1.44 -20.71
N LEU A 48 -6.30 0.76 -19.63
CA LEU A 48 -5.89 1.41 -18.39
C LEU A 48 -4.66 2.31 -18.59
N SER A 49 -3.69 1.86 -19.38
CA SER A 49 -2.49 2.64 -19.72
C SER A 49 -2.87 3.92 -20.49
N GLU A 50 -3.77 3.83 -21.45
CA GLU A 50 -4.24 4.99 -22.21
C GLU A 50 -4.93 6.03 -21.31
N VAL A 51 -5.76 5.57 -20.37
CA VAL A 51 -6.43 6.44 -19.39
C VAL A 51 -5.43 7.05 -18.40
N ALA A 52 -4.47 6.27 -17.91
CA ALA A 52 -3.45 6.70 -16.96
C ALA A 52 -2.41 7.65 -17.56
N GLN A 53 -2.20 7.62 -18.88
CA GLN A 53 -1.29 8.53 -19.59
C GLN A 53 -1.87 9.94 -19.75
N LYS A 54 -3.18 10.12 -19.63
CA LYS A 54 -3.83 11.45 -19.74
C LYS A 54 -3.59 12.25 -18.45
N PRO A 55 -2.85 13.37 -18.48
CA PRO A 55 -2.56 14.16 -17.26
C PRO A 55 -3.81 14.66 -16.54
N ILE A 56 -4.87 14.95 -17.31
CA ILE A 56 -6.16 15.41 -16.76
C ILE A 56 -6.84 14.35 -15.90
N THR A 57 -6.64 13.06 -16.17
CA THR A 57 -7.17 11.96 -15.36
C THR A 57 -6.63 12.04 -13.92
N TRP A 58 -5.33 12.31 -13.77
CA TRP A 58 -4.70 12.46 -12.45
C TRP A 58 -5.17 13.71 -11.73
N ALA A 59 -5.34 14.84 -12.44
CA ALA A 59 -5.87 16.07 -11.86
C ALA A 59 -7.29 15.88 -11.32
N ILE A 60 -8.19 15.28 -12.10
CA ILE A 60 -9.56 14.99 -11.68
C ILE A 60 -9.58 14.00 -10.52
N SER A 61 -8.77 12.94 -10.59
CA SER A 61 -8.68 11.93 -9.52
C SER A 61 -8.21 12.54 -8.21
N PHE A 62 -7.19 13.41 -8.26
CA PHE A 62 -6.70 14.14 -7.10
C PHE A 62 -7.79 15.01 -6.47
N ILE A 63 -8.53 15.78 -7.28
CA ILE A 63 -9.62 16.63 -6.79
C ILE A 63 -10.70 15.76 -6.15
N LEU A 64 -11.12 14.69 -6.82
CA LEU A 64 -12.18 13.80 -6.33
C LEU A 64 -11.80 13.12 -5.01
N ILE A 65 -10.56 12.61 -4.91
CA ILE A 65 -10.04 11.99 -3.69
C ILE A 65 -9.95 13.03 -2.56
N THR A 66 -9.41 14.22 -2.85
CA THR A 66 -9.25 15.28 -1.85
C THR A 66 -10.60 15.75 -1.31
N VAL A 67 -11.54 16.05 -2.20
CA VAL A 67 -12.89 16.47 -1.82
C VAL A 67 -13.62 15.34 -1.11
N GLY A 68 -13.50 14.10 -1.57
CA GLY A 68 -14.12 12.93 -0.95
C GLY A 68 -13.63 12.69 0.47
N ILE A 69 -12.30 12.64 0.68
CA ILE A 69 -11.72 12.47 2.02
C ILE A 69 -12.08 13.66 2.91
N GLY A 70 -12.01 14.88 2.39
CA GLY A 70 -12.40 16.09 3.11
C GLY A 70 -13.87 16.06 3.54
N ALA A 71 -14.78 15.65 2.65
CA ALA A 71 -16.20 15.53 2.97
C ALA A 71 -16.46 14.46 4.05
N VAL A 72 -15.80 13.30 3.96
CA VAL A 72 -15.91 12.25 5.00
C VAL A 72 -15.36 12.75 6.34
N ALA A 73 -14.24 13.48 6.33
CA ALA A 73 -13.69 14.08 7.55
C ALA A 73 -14.65 15.10 8.17
N LEU A 74 -15.26 15.97 7.35
CA LEU A 74 -16.26 16.94 7.81
C LEU A 74 -17.50 16.25 8.37
N LEU A 75 -17.98 15.17 7.74
CA LEU A 75 -19.10 14.38 8.27
C LEU A 75 -18.76 13.70 9.59
N ALA A 76 -17.51 13.27 9.76
CA ALA A 76 -17.07 12.55 10.95
C ALA A 76 -16.87 13.46 12.17
N VAL A 77 -16.47 14.73 11.96
CA VAL A 77 -16.27 15.72 13.04
C VAL A 77 -17.48 16.63 13.22
N GLY A 78 -18.25 16.86 12.16
CA GLY A 78 -19.35 17.81 12.16
C GLY A 78 -20.63 17.28 12.79
N SER A 79 -21.39 18.18 13.41
CA SER A 79 -22.72 17.93 13.99
C SER A 79 -23.81 17.79 12.90
N PHE A 80 -23.58 16.95 11.89
CA PHE A 80 -24.51 16.77 10.76
C PHE A 80 -25.57 15.68 10.98
N GLY A 81 -25.85 15.34 12.25
CA GLY A 81 -26.82 14.29 12.59
C GLY A 81 -26.34 12.87 12.31
N VAL A 82 -25.03 12.67 12.14
CA VAL A 82 -24.43 11.33 12.00
C VAL A 82 -24.53 10.61 13.35
N PRO A 83 -24.97 9.33 13.38
CA PRO A 83 -25.00 8.55 14.62
C PRO A 83 -23.62 8.52 15.28
N GLU A 84 -23.55 8.74 16.59
CA GLU A 84 -22.28 8.86 17.33
C GLU A 84 -21.35 7.66 17.16
N GLY A 85 -21.92 6.46 16.97
CA GLY A 85 -21.16 5.23 16.70
C GLY A 85 -20.49 5.17 15.32
N LEU A 86 -20.94 5.96 14.34
CA LEU A 86 -20.37 6.00 12.98
C LEU A 86 -19.25 7.03 12.85
N SER A 87 -19.31 8.13 13.62
CA SER A 87 -18.33 9.23 13.56
C SER A 87 -16.90 8.74 13.83
N GLY A 88 -16.73 7.88 14.84
CA GLY A 88 -15.43 7.27 15.15
C GLY A 88 -14.88 6.42 14.01
N SER A 89 -15.72 5.54 13.42
CA SER A 89 -15.31 4.69 12.29
C SER A 89 -14.98 5.50 11.03
N LEU A 90 -15.73 6.57 10.76
CA LEU A 90 -15.45 7.47 9.64
C LEU A 90 -14.11 8.21 9.83
N LEU A 91 -13.80 8.66 11.04
CA LEU A 91 -12.48 9.23 11.36
C LEU A 91 -11.36 8.20 11.18
N THR A 92 -11.54 6.97 11.67
CA THR A 92 -10.55 5.90 11.45
C THR A 92 -10.34 5.62 9.96
N LEU A 93 -11.41 5.60 9.17
CA LEU A 93 -11.34 5.42 7.72
C LEU A 93 -10.56 6.56 7.05
N VAL A 94 -10.81 7.80 7.44
CA VAL A 94 -10.08 8.98 6.95
C VAL A 94 -8.60 8.87 7.29
N TYR A 95 -8.26 8.56 8.54
CA TYR A 95 -6.86 8.38 8.95
C TYR A 95 -6.16 7.26 8.18
N ALA A 96 -6.83 6.13 7.98
CA ALA A 96 -6.29 5.03 7.19
C ALA A 96 -6.07 5.42 5.72
N ALA A 97 -7.03 6.13 5.11
CA ALA A 97 -6.92 6.60 3.74
C ALA A 97 -5.77 7.61 3.57
N VAL A 98 -5.65 8.58 4.48
CA VAL A 98 -4.55 9.56 4.47
C VAL A 98 -3.21 8.89 4.70
N ALA A 99 -3.11 7.96 5.66
CA ALA A 99 -1.88 7.20 5.90
C ALA A 99 -1.45 6.40 4.67
N LEU A 100 -2.40 5.77 3.98
CA LEU A 100 -2.14 5.03 2.74
C LEU A 100 -1.68 5.95 1.61
N LEU A 101 -2.28 7.13 1.46
CA LEU A 101 -1.85 8.13 0.47
C LEU A 101 -0.42 8.62 0.75
N ILE A 102 -0.07 8.88 2.01
CA ILE A 102 1.28 9.29 2.41
C ILE A 102 2.28 8.16 2.12
N ALA A 103 1.95 6.93 2.52
CA ALA A 103 2.81 5.77 2.26
C ALA A 103 3.01 5.54 0.76
N GLY A 104 1.94 5.61 -0.02
CA GLY A 104 1.98 5.53 -1.48
C GLY A 104 2.84 6.62 -2.08
N PHE A 105 2.64 7.88 -1.68
CA PHE A 105 3.41 9.02 -2.16
C PHE A 105 4.91 8.85 -1.90
N VAL A 106 5.30 8.46 -0.68
CA VAL A 106 6.70 8.25 -0.32
C VAL A 106 7.30 7.09 -1.11
N PHE A 107 6.59 5.97 -1.21
CA PHE A 107 7.03 4.81 -1.97
C PHE A 107 7.20 5.13 -3.47
N PHE A 108 6.17 5.68 -4.10
CA PHE A 108 6.19 5.99 -5.54
C PHE A 108 7.16 7.12 -5.86
N GLY A 109 7.29 8.12 -4.99
CA GLY A 109 8.28 9.19 -5.13
C GLY A 109 9.71 8.65 -5.13
N ALA A 110 10.04 7.74 -4.21
CA ALA A 110 11.34 7.07 -4.18
C ALA A 110 11.54 6.13 -5.38
N TYR A 111 10.51 5.37 -5.76
CA TYR A 111 10.54 4.47 -6.92
C TYR A 111 10.82 5.21 -8.23
N PHE A 112 10.01 6.22 -8.55
CA PHE A 112 10.17 7.01 -9.77
C PHE A 112 11.42 7.90 -9.71
N GLY A 113 11.80 8.37 -8.52
CA GLY A 113 13.05 9.10 -8.32
C GLY A 113 14.30 8.27 -8.59
N ALA A 114 14.30 6.98 -8.22
CA ALA A 114 15.38 6.06 -8.59
C ALA A 114 15.36 5.78 -10.10
N ARG A 115 14.17 5.54 -10.68
CA ARG A 115 14.01 5.24 -12.11
C ARG A 115 14.40 6.42 -13.02
N GLY A 116 14.09 7.66 -12.61
CA GLY A 116 14.46 8.89 -13.32
C GLY A 116 15.97 9.12 -13.39
N ARG A 117 16.75 8.43 -12.55
CA ARG A 117 18.22 8.43 -12.60
C ARG A 117 18.81 7.27 -13.43
N GLY A 118 17.97 6.58 -14.20
CA GLY A 118 18.39 5.45 -15.05
C GLY A 118 18.56 4.11 -14.33
N LEU A 119 18.16 4.03 -13.05
CA LEU A 119 18.20 2.77 -12.30
C LEU A 119 17.02 1.87 -12.70
N GLY A 120 17.26 0.56 -12.82
CA GLY A 120 16.23 -0.41 -13.22
C GLY A 120 15.12 -0.60 -12.17
N ASN A 121 14.05 -1.29 -12.56
CA ASN A 121 12.84 -1.50 -11.73
C ASN A 121 13.16 -2.09 -10.34
N ALA A 122 14.14 -2.99 -10.24
CA ALA A 122 14.54 -3.61 -8.97
C ALA A 122 15.09 -2.57 -7.97
N HIS A 123 15.89 -1.62 -8.44
CA HIS A 123 16.44 -0.56 -7.60
C HIS A 123 15.36 0.43 -7.17
N GLY A 124 14.41 0.73 -8.06
CA GLY A 124 13.26 1.55 -7.71
C GLY A 124 12.41 0.92 -6.61
N VAL A 125 12.13 -0.39 -6.70
CA VAL A 125 11.39 -1.10 -5.65
C VAL A 125 12.17 -1.13 -4.34
N ALA A 126 13.49 -1.37 -4.38
CA ALA A 126 14.32 -1.33 -3.18
C ALA A 126 14.30 0.05 -2.50
N ALA A 127 14.45 1.13 -3.28
CA ALA A 127 14.39 2.51 -2.78
C ALA A 127 13.01 2.85 -2.19
N GLY A 128 11.93 2.46 -2.88
CA GLY A 128 10.56 2.62 -2.40
C GLY A 128 10.32 1.90 -1.08
N SER A 129 10.69 0.63 -0.99
CA SER A 129 10.52 -0.18 0.22
C SER A 129 11.35 0.37 1.40
N PHE A 130 12.56 0.85 1.13
CA PHE A 130 13.39 1.50 2.15
C PHE A 130 12.74 2.79 2.67
N ALA A 131 12.25 3.65 1.76
CA ALA A 131 11.56 4.88 2.13
C ALA A 131 10.26 4.62 2.91
N ALA A 132 9.48 3.60 2.51
CA ALA A 132 8.29 3.18 3.24
C ALA A 132 8.64 2.62 4.64
N GLY A 133 9.75 1.88 4.77
CA GLY A 133 10.27 1.43 6.06
C GLY A 133 10.67 2.59 6.98
N LEU A 134 11.31 3.64 6.44
CA LEU A 134 11.61 4.85 7.21
C LEU A 134 10.35 5.58 7.66
N LEU A 135 9.35 5.70 6.78
CA LEU A 135 8.04 6.26 7.16
C LEU A 135 7.41 5.47 8.31
N PHE A 136 7.47 4.14 8.26
CA PHE A 136 6.98 3.28 9.33
C PHE A 136 7.74 3.49 10.65
N LEU A 137 9.07 3.67 10.60
CA LEU A 137 9.85 4.04 11.79
C LEU A 137 9.43 5.39 12.35
N VAL A 138 9.17 6.40 11.51
CA VAL A 138 8.65 7.70 11.95
C VAL A 138 7.30 7.54 12.66
N LEU A 139 6.41 6.70 12.13
CA LEU A 139 5.12 6.40 12.79
C LEU A 139 5.33 5.75 14.16
N ILE A 140 6.24 4.79 14.29
CA ILE A 140 6.56 4.17 15.59
C ILE A 140 7.11 5.22 16.57
N VAL A 141 8.03 6.07 16.13
CA VAL A 141 8.61 7.12 16.99
C VAL A 141 7.53 8.10 17.44
N ALA A 142 6.67 8.56 16.53
CA ALA A 142 5.55 9.43 16.87
C ALA A 142 4.58 8.76 17.86
N GLN A 143 4.30 7.47 17.65
CA GLN A 143 3.49 6.67 18.55
C GLN A 143 4.08 6.59 19.96
N LEU A 144 5.39 6.35 20.08
CA LEU A 144 6.07 6.27 21.37
C LEU A 144 6.14 7.62 22.10
N LEU A 145 6.23 8.72 21.35
CA LEU A 145 6.35 10.06 21.92
C LEU A 145 5.00 10.63 22.38
N VAL A 146 3.94 10.39 21.60
CA VAL A 146 2.62 11.03 21.78
C VAL A 146 1.57 10.07 22.34
N GLY A 147 1.74 8.75 22.18
CA GLY A 147 0.78 7.75 22.67
C GLY A 147 -0.56 7.77 21.92
N VAL A 148 -0.53 7.71 20.58
CA VAL A 148 -1.71 7.93 19.71
C VAL A 148 -2.58 6.67 19.53
N ILE A 149 -1.97 5.49 19.57
CA ILE A 149 -2.61 4.17 19.50
C ILE A 149 -2.58 3.57 20.91
N GLY A 150 -3.44 4.08 21.78
CA GLY A 150 -3.62 3.64 23.17
C GLY A 150 -5.08 3.75 23.55
#